data_AF-A0A2V9Z004-F1
#
_entry.id   AF-A0A2V9Z004-F1
#
_cell.length_a   1.000
_cell.length_b   1.000
_cell.length_c   1.000
_cell.angle_alpha   90.00
_cell.angle_beta   90.00
_cell.angle_gamma   90.00
#
_symmetry.space_group_name_H-M   'P 1'
#
loop_
_entity.id
_entity.type
_entity.pdbx_description
1 polymer ?
#
loop_
_entity_poly.entity_id
_entity_poly.type
_entity_poly.pdbx_seq_one_letter_code
_entity_poly.pdbx_strand_id
1 'polypeptide(L)'
;SDAEVKKYYDQNPSAYDEVTLLRLFIPKAATADNAKPKDPNAEKADAEKLQARAAKGEDFDKLQKEAFANQANPQGAPSVQMGPRRRGTMPPDQEAVIFSTPAGSVTSLFDNPAGWYAYKVVSKRTVPLAEVKEEMVHKLQQQRYMDARNAITNSVETEFNEKYFGGAAEQGMHMPGMTPGGAKSPRSGSFPSAPAKPKPPAPAPPTPNTPASPPPQH
;
A
#
# COMPACT_ATOMS: atom_id res chain seq x y z
N SER A 1 -6.93 -7.74 -28.70
CA SER A 1 -6.31 -8.52 -29.77
C SER A 1 -4.80 -8.44 -29.63
N ASP A 2 -4.05 -9.33 -30.28
CA ASP A 2 -2.58 -9.32 -30.23
C ASP A 2 -1.97 -8.00 -30.74
N ALA A 3 -2.61 -7.36 -31.72
CA ALA A 3 -2.19 -6.07 -32.23
C ALA A 3 -2.32 -4.93 -31.20
N GLU A 4 -3.39 -4.95 -30.40
CA GLU A 4 -3.62 -3.96 -29.34
C GLU A 4 -2.65 -4.13 -28.17
N VAL A 5 -2.34 -5.38 -27.84
CA VAL A 5 -1.32 -5.75 -26.86
C VAL A 5 0.03 -5.21 -27.31
N LYS A 6 0.48 -5.52 -28.54
CA LYS A 6 1.74 -5.01 -29.06
C LYS A 6 1.79 -3.48 -29.05
N LYS A 7 0.72 -2.81 -29.51
CA LYS A 7 0.61 -1.35 -29.50
C LYS A 7 0.77 -0.78 -28.08
N TYR A 8 0.10 -1.36 -27.09
CA TYR A 8 0.18 -0.90 -25.71
C TYR A 8 1.59 -1.07 -25.12
N TYR A 9 2.28 -2.16 -25.46
CA TYR A 9 3.66 -2.39 -25.07
C TYR A 9 4.61 -1.35 -25.68
N ASP A 10 4.53 -1.16 -27.01
CA ASP A 10 5.40 -0.24 -27.74
C ASP A 10 5.19 1.23 -27.32
N GLN A 11 3.99 1.59 -26.87
CA GLN A 11 3.67 2.93 -26.37
C GLN A 11 4.10 3.16 -24.92
N ASN A 12 4.41 2.10 -24.16
CA ASN A 12 4.74 2.19 -22.74
C ASN A 12 5.99 1.36 -22.37
N PRO A 13 7.12 1.47 -23.10
CA PRO A 13 8.26 0.58 -22.90
C PRO A 13 8.82 0.65 -21.48
N SER A 14 8.87 1.85 -20.89
CA SER A 14 9.38 2.05 -19.53
C SER A 14 8.52 1.41 -18.44
N ALA A 15 7.25 1.10 -18.73
CA ALA A 15 6.38 0.40 -17.77
C ALA A 15 6.80 -1.06 -17.57
N TYR A 16 7.57 -1.61 -18.51
CA TYR A 16 8.10 -2.97 -18.48
C TYR A 16 9.58 -3.02 -18.10
N ASP A 17 10.17 -1.87 -17.74
CA ASP A 17 11.47 -1.86 -17.09
C ASP A 17 11.33 -2.47 -15.70
N GLU A 18 12.19 -3.43 -15.42
CA GLU A 18 12.22 -4.20 -14.20
C GLU A 18 13.62 -4.16 -13.60
N VAL A 19 13.67 -3.92 -12.29
CA VAL A 19 14.90 -3.86 -11.53
C VAL A 19 14.86 -4.88 -10.39
N THR A 20 15.95 -5.61 -10.22
CA THR A 20 16.17 -6.44 -9.02
C THR A 20 17.04 -5.65 -8.06
N LEU A 21 16.65 -5.59 -6.79
CA LEU A 21 17.27 -4.69 -5.82
C LEU A 21 17.69 -5.45 -4.55
N LEU A 22 18.70 -4.92 -3.87
CA LEU A 22 18.89 -5.16 -2.44
C LEU A 22 18.51 -3.89 -1.70
N ARG A 23 17.82 -4.01 -0.57
CA ARG A 23 17.42 -2.93 0.30
C ARG A 23 18.16 -3.02 1.62
N LEU A 24 18.87 -1.96 1.96
CA LEU A 24 19.41 -1.70 3.27
C LEU A 24 18.42 -0.78 4.01
N PHE A 25 17.88 -1.28 5.12
CA PHE A 25 17.04 -0.51 6.02
C PHE A 25 17.77 -0.26 7.33
N ILE A 26 17.83 1.02 7.73
CA ILE A 26 18.53 1.48 8.91
C ILE A 26 17.47 2.13 9.81
N PRO A 27 17.01 1.46 10.87
CA PRO A 27 15.95 1.99 11.72
C PRO A 27 16.42 3.24 12.47
N LYS A 28 15.51 4.21 12.60
CA LYS A 28 15.66 5.37 13.51
C LYS A 28 15.44 4.92 14.95
N ALA A 29 16.10 5.54 15.92
CA ALA A 29 15.82 5.21 17.33
C ALA A 29 14.34 5.47 17.61
N ALA A 30 13.69 4.49 18.25
CA ALA A 30 12.34 4.70 18.73
C ALA A 30 12.38 5.88 19.73
N THR A 31 11.48 6.85 19.54
CA THR A 31 11.14 7.84 20.57
C THR A 31 10.30 7.16 21.65
N ALA A 32 10.82 6.10 22.26
CA ALA A 32 10.21 5.50 23.43
C ALA A 32 10.72 6.25 24.67
N ASP A 33 9.87 6.43 25.68
CA ASP A 33 10.15 7.21 26.89
C ASP A 33 11.40 6.77 27.68
N ASN A 34 11.98 5.59 27.35
CA ASN A 34 13.18 5.03 27.98
C ASN A 34 14.34 4.79 27.00
N ALA A 35 14.20 5.11 25.71
CA ALA A 35 15.30 5.10 24.77
C ALA A 35 16.03 6.44 24.85
N LYS A 36 17.35 6.42 25.07
CA LYS A 36 18.14 7.65 25.10
C LYS A 36 17.97 8.37 23.74
N PRO A 37 17.43 9.60 23.70
CA PRO A 37 17.27 10.32 22.45
C PRO A 37 18.65 10.43 21.79
N LYS A 38 18.80 9.83 20.62
CA LYS A 38 20.01 10.00 19.83
C LYS A 38 19.85 11.29 19.02
N ASP A 39 20.92 12.07 18.94
CA ASP A 39 20.92 13.30 18.15
C ASP A 39 20.57 12.96 16.69
N PRO A 40 19.54 13.60 16.09
CA PRO A 40 19.11 13.27 14.73
C PRO A 40 20.22 13.37 13.68
N ASN A 41 21.18 14.28 13.86
CA ASN A 41 22.32 14.41 12.95
C ASN A 41 23.31 13.25 13.15
N ALA A 42 23.50 12.78 14.38
CA ALA A 42 24.33 11.61 14.66
C ALA A 42 23.73 10.34 14.05
N GLU A 43 22.41 10.17 14.10
CA GLU A 43 21.75 9.03 13.47
C GLU A 43 21.87 9.07 11.94
N LYS A 44 21.65 10.24 11.34
CA LYS A 44 21.83 10.42 9.89
C LYS A 44 23.28 10.14 9.47
N ALA A 45 24.26 10.62 10.23
CA ALA A 45 25.67 10.38 9.96
C ALA A 45 26.02 8.88 10.05
N ASP A 46 25.44 8.14 10.98
CA ASP A 46 25.64 6.69 11.07
C ASP A 46 24.98 5.96 9.89
N ALA A 47 23.81 6.41 9.44
CA ALA A 47 23.16 5.88 8.24
C ALA A 47 24.01 6.12 6.98
N GLU A 48 24.56 7.33 6.83
CA GLU A 48 25.47 7.71 5.75
C GLU A 48 26.75 6.86 5.73
N LYS A 49 27.32 6.54 6.89
CA LYS A 49 28.48 5.63 6.97
C LYS A 49 28.15 4.23 6.47
N LEU A 50 27.00 3.69 6.84
CA LEU A 50 26.56 2.36 6.39
C LEU A 50 26.27 2.36 4.88
N GLN A 51 25.62 3.39 4.35
CA GLN A 51 25.42 3.54 2.91
C GLN A 51 26.75 3.66 2.16
N ALA A 52 27.72 4.40 2.69
CA ALA A 52 29.04 4.53 2.07
C ALA A 52 29.80 3.20 2.04
N ARG A 53 29.67 2.37 3.09
CA ARG A 53 30.22 1.00 3.13
C ARG A 53 29.50 0.09 2.12
N ALA A 54 28.18 0.20 2.02
CA ALA A 54 27.39 -0.51 1.01
C ALA A 54 27.83 -0.14 -0.42
N ALA A 55 28.06 1.15 -0.67
CA ALA A 55 28.54 1.66 -1.96
C ALA A 55 29.95 1.15 -2.31
N LYS A 56 30.78 0.86 -1.31
CA LYS A 56 32.10 0.21 -1.48
C LYS A 56 32.01 -1.30 -1.71
N GLY A 57 30.80 -1.87 -1.71
CA GLY A 57 30.57 -3.29 -2.00
C GLY A 57 30.50 -4.19 -0.77
N GLU A 58 30.42 -3.63 0.45
CA GLU A 58 30.16 -4.45 1.63
C GLU A 58 28.76 -5.10 1.57
N ASP A 59 28.62 -6.27 2.18
CA ASP A 59 27.41 -7.07 2.18
C ASP A 59 26.24 -6.39 2.89
N PHE A 60 25.08 -6.34 2.22
CA PHE A 60 23.89 -5.66 2.72
C PHE A 60 23.30 -6.37 3.94
N ASP A 61 23.31 -7.72 3.97
CA ASP A 61 22.80 -8.48 5.12
C ASP A 61 23.63 -8.19 6.37
N LYS A 62 24.96 -8.14 6.23
CA LYS A 62 25.86 -7.77 7.33
C LYS A 62 25.61 -6.34 7.82
N LEU A 63 25.54 -5.37 6.91
CA LEU A 63 25.31 -3.96 7.27
C LEU A 63 23.93 -3.76 7.92
N GLN A 64 22.90 -4.44 7.43
CA GLN A 64 21.58 -4.35 8.02
C GLN A 64 21.55 -4.99 9.41
N LYS A 65 22.18 -6.15 9.59
CA LYS A 65 22.33 -6.75 10.92
C LYS A 65 23.06 -5.83 11.90
N GLU A 66 24.12 -5.15 11.45
CA GLU A 66 24.83 -4.14 12.25
C GLU A 66 23.92 -2.97 12.64
N ALA A 67 23.14 -2.46 11.69
CA ALA A 67 22.17 -1.39 11.95
C ALA A 67 21.10 -1.81 12.98
N PHE A 68 20.61 -3.04 12.88
CA PHE A 68 19.62 -3.60 13.80
C PHE A 68 20.19 -4.02 15.15
N ALA A 69 21.46 -4.41 15.23
CA ALA A 69 22.11 -4.75 16.51
C ALA A 69 22.21 -3.54 17.44
N ASN A 70 22.33 -2.33 16.86
CA ASN A 70 22.30 -1.07 17.60
C ASN A 70 20.88 -0.69 18.07
N GLN A 71 19.86 -1.49 17.74
CA GLN A 71 18.47 -1.26 18.05
C GLN A 71 17.88 -2.44 18.82
N ALA A 72 17.01 -2.15 19.79
CA ALA A 72 16.28 -3.18 20.51
C ALA A 72 15.10 -3.70 19.66
N ASN A 73 15.37 -4.33 18.51
CA ASN A 73 14.32 -4.92 17.68
C ASN A 73 14.20 -6.45 17.91
N PRO A 74 13.11 -6.93 18.55
CA PRO A 74 12.94 -8.35 18.86
C PRO A 74 12.68 -9.24 17.63
N GLN A 75 12.29 -8.66 16.49
CA GLN A 75 11.97 -9.41 15.25
C GLN A 75 13.19 -9.64 14.34
N GLY A 76 14.36 -9.09 14.68
CA GLY A 76 15.55 -9.18 13.84
C GLY A 76 15.47 -8.32 12.57
N ALA A 77 16.53 -8.38 11.75
CA ALA A 77 16.60 -7.66 10.49
C ALA A 77 15.73 -8.36 9.42
N PRO A 78 14.92 -7.63 8.63
CA PRO A 78 14.18 -8.21 7.51
C PRO A 78 15.13 -8.71 6.40
N SER A 79 14.60 -9.43 5.40
CA SER A 79 15.40 -9.76 4.22
C SER A 79 15.83 -8.48 3.48
N VAL A 80 17.10 -8.42 3.09
CA VAL A 80 17.63 -7.36 2.22
C VAL A 80 17.25 -7.58 0.76
N GLN A 81 16.93 -8.81 0.36
CA GLN A 81 16.62 -9.11 -1.04
C GLN A 81 15.23 -8.59 -1.39
N MET A 82 15.17 -7.76 -2.43
CA MET A 82 13.93 -7.43 -3.08
C MET A 82 13.85 -8.20 -4.40
N GLY A 83 12.72 -8.90 -4.59
CA GLY A 83 12.37 -9.45 -5.89
C GLY A 83 12.25 -8.37 -6.97
N PRO A 84 11.96 -8.76 -8.22
CA PRO A 84 11.82 -7.83 -9.33
C PRO A 84 10.77 -6.75 -9.03
N ARG A 85 11.11 -5.49 -9.34
CA ARG A 85 10.24 -4.33 -9.20
C ARG A 85 10.12 -3.59 -10.52
N ARG A 86 8.89 -3.26 -10.89
CA ARG A 86 8.56 -2.43 -12.06
C ARG A 86 8.16 -1.02 -11.62
N ARG A 87 8.11 -0.10 -12.59
CA ARG A 87 7.59 1.24 -12.34
C ARG A 87 6.14 1.18 -11.84
N GLY A 88 5.78 2.10 -10.95
CA GLY A 88 4.49 2.13 -10.25
C GLY A 88 4.36 1.16 -9.07
N THR A 89 5.39 0.34 -8.78
CA THR A 89 5.38 -0.60 -7.64
C THR A 89 6.21 -0.11 -6.45
N MET A 90 6.83 1.06 -6.58
CA MET A 90 7.66 1.71 -5.55
C MET A 90 7.18 3.15 -5.31
N PRO A 91 7.50 3.74 -4.14
CA PRO A 91 7.22 5.15 -3.88
C PRO A 91 7.84 6.06 -4.96
N PRO A 92 7.10 7.05 -5.51
CA PRO A 92 7.56 7.85 -6.65
C PRO A 92 8.89 8.57 -6.44
N ASP A 93 9.14 9.04 -5.21
CA ASP A 93 10.37 9.71 -4.77
C ASP A 93 11.59 8.78 -4.82
N GLN A 94 11.41 7.51 -4.52
CA GLN A 94 12.47 6.49 -4.54
C GLN A 94 12.64 5.91 -5.94
N GLU A 95 11.52 5.68 -6.64
CA GLU A 95 11.50 5.05 -7.95
C GLU A 95 12.36 5.79 -8.98
N ALA A 96 12.22 7.11 -9.08
CA ALA A 96 12.96 7.90 -10.06
C ALA A 96 14.47 7.71 -9.91
N VAL A 97 14.98 7.74 -8.67
CA VAL A 97 16.40 7.58 -8.33
C VAL A 97 16.87 6.14 -8.54
N ILE A 98 16.07 5.14 -8.13
CA ILE A 98 16.41 3.73 -8.32
C ILE A 98 16.53 3.40 -9.82
N PHE A 99 15.56 3.82 -10.62
CA PHE A 99 15.57 3.56 -12.06
C PHE A 99 16.57 4.45 -12.83
N SER A 100 17.06 5.57 -12.28
CA SER A 100 18.19 6.31 -12.86
C SER A 100 19.53 5.73 -12.45
N THR A 101 19.59 4.94 -11.37
CA THR A 101 20.84 4.35 -10.87
C THR A 101 21.32 3.21 -11.77
N PRO A 102 22.63 3.15 -12.11
CA PRO A 102 23.20 2.04 -12.87
C PRO A 102 23.15 0.71 -12.12
N ALA A 103 23.08 -0.41 -12.85
CA ALA A 103 23.24 -1.73 -12.26
C ALA A 103 24.60 -1.86 -11.56
N GLY A 104 24.62 -2.55 -10.43
CA GLY A 104 25.77 -2.67 -9.52
C GLY A 104 25.93 -1.51 -8.52
N SER A 105 25.26 -0.37 -8.74
CA SER A 105 25.44 0.84 -7.91
C SER A 105 24.42 0.94 -6.78
N VAL A 106 24.78 1.71 -5.74
CA VAL A 106 23.93 2.00 -4.58
C VAL A 106 23.38 3.42 -4.68
N THR A 107 22.10 3.57 -4.39
CA THR A 107 21.37 4.85 -4.36
C THR A 107 21.74 5.70 -3.14
N SER A 108 21.33 6.97 -3.15
CA SER A 108 21.37 7.84 -1.97
C SER A 108 20.42 7.32 -0.87
N LEU A 109 20.63 7.81 0.36
CA LEU A 109 19.72 7.54 1.47
C LEU A 109 18.39 8.25 1.29
N PHE A 110 17.31 7.51 1.45
CA PHE A 110 15.95 8.02 1.55
C PHE A 110 15.57 8.12 3.02
N ASP A 111 15.05 9.26 3.40
CA ASP A 111 14.59 9.53 4.75
C ASP A 111 13.10 9.20 4.88
N ASN A 112 12.78 8.27 5.78
CA ASN A 112 11.41 7.93 6.13
C ASN A 112 11.23 8.02 7.67
N PRO A 113 9.97 8.14 8.15
CA PRO A 113 9.68 8.14 9.59
C PRO A 113 10.18 6.90 10.33
N ALA A 114 10.13 5.73 9.69
CA ALA A 114 10.57 4.46 10.29
C ALA A 114 12.11 4.30 10.33
N GLY A 115 12.84 5.03 9.48
CA GLY A 115 14.27 4.83 9.30
C GLY A 115 14.76 5.33 7.95
N TRP A 116 16.02 5.07 7.65
CA TRP A 116 16.60 5.36 6.35
C TRP A 116 16.65 4.12 5.46
N TYR A 117 16.45 4.34 4.17
CA TYR A 117 16.53 3.30 3.15
C TYR A 117 17.65 3.62 2.16
N ALA A 118 18.42 2.61 1.78
CA ALA A 118 19.31 2.66 0.62
C ALA A 118 19.12 1.40 -0.22
N TYR A 119 19.19 1.54 -1.54
CA TYR A 119 18.97 0.45 -2.49
C TYR A 119 20.20 0.22 -3.35
N LYS A 120 20.61 -1.04 -3.52
CA LYS A 120 21.55 -1.47 -4.56
C LYS A 120 20.78 -2.02 -5.74
N VAL A 121 21.03 -1.48 -6.93
CA VAL A 121 20.49 -2.04 -8.16
C VAL A 121 21.33 -3.26 -8.53
N VAL A 122 20.78 -4.46 -8.45
CA VAL A 122 21.49 -5.70 -8.80
C VAL A 122 21.49 -5.87 -10.31
N SER A 123 20.32 -5.76 -10.93
CA SER A 123 20.15 -5.89 -12.37
C SER A 123 18.98 -5.03 -12.85
N LYS A 124 19.01 -4.71 -14.14
CA LYS A 124 17.95 -4.00 -14.84
C LYS A 124 17.68 -4.75 -16.14
N ARG A 125 16.42 -4.97 -16.46
CA ARG A 125 15.99 -5.57 -17.72
C ARG A 125 14.67 -4.97 -18.15
N THR A 126 14.40 -4.98 -19.45
CA THR A 126 13.06 -4.72 -19.96
C THR A 126 12.41 -6.07 -20.22
N VAL A 127 11.26 -6.32 -19.57
CA VAL A 127 10.57 -7.61 -19.67
C VAL A 127 9.98 -7.74 -21.07
N PRO A 128 10.32 -8.79 -21.84
CA PRO A 128 9.89 -8.90 -23.22
C PRO A 128 8.39 -9.11 -23.33
N LEU A 129 7.80 -8.64 -24.43
CA LEU A 129 6.37 -8.76 -24.70
C LEU A 129 5.84 -10.20 -24.51
N ALA A 130 6.64 -11.21 -24.88
CA ALA A 130 6.26 -12.62 -24.74
C ALA A 130 5.96 -13.01 -23.28
N GLU A 131 6.71 -12.47 -22.32
CA GLU A 131 6.54 -12.76 -20.89
C GLU A 131 5.36 -11.98 -20.27
N VAL A 132 5.03 -10.80 -20.81
CA VAL A 132 3.95 -9.94 -20.28
C VAL A 132 2.66 -10.00 -21.09
N LYS A 133 2.62 -10.79 -22.16
CA LYS A 133 1.48 -10.87 -23.08
C LYS A 133 0.20 -11.23 -22.33
N GLU A 134 0.22 -12.28 -21.52
CA GLU A 134 -0.94 -12.75 -20.77
C GLU A 134 -1.40 -11.71 -19.74
N GLU A 135 -0.46 -11.16 -18.97
CA GLU A 135 -0.70 -10.08 -18.00
C GLU A 135 -1.40 -8.89 -18.67
N MET A 136 -0.90 -8.46 -19.83
CA MET A 136 -1.48 -7.36 -20.59
C MET A 136 -2.86 -7.69 -21.14
N VAL A 137 -3.08 -8.89 -21.67
CA VAL A 137 -4.41 -9.30 -22.16
C VAL A 137 -5.43 -9.19 -21.03
N HIS A 138 -5.11 -9.72 -19.84
CA HIS A 138 -5.97 -9.61 -18.67
C HIS A 138 -6.20 -8.15 -18.25
N LYS A 139 -5.14 -7.35 -18.19
CA LYS A 139 -5.23 -5.92 -17.85
C LYS A 139 -6.13 -5.15 -18.81
N LEU A 140 -5.97 -5.34 -20.13
CA LEU A 140 -6.77 -4.66 -21.14
C LEU A 140 -8.24 -5.13 -21.10
N GLN A 141 -8.50 -6.42 -20.83
CA GLN A 141 -9.86 -6.93 -20.65
C GLN A 141 -10.53 -6.31 -19.41
N GLN A 142 -9.82 -6.23 -18.28
CA GLN A 142 -10.32 -5.58 -17.08
C GLN A 142 -10.60 -4.09 -17.33
N GLN A 143 -9.69 -3.39 -18.01
CA GLN A 143 -9.88 -1.98 -18.38
C GLN A 143 -11.14 -1.79 -19.23
N ARG A 144 -11.34 -2.60 -20.27
CA ARG A 144 -12.56 -2.53 -21.10
C ARG A 144 -13.83 -2.79 -20.31
N TYR A 145 -13.81 -3.74 -19.40
CA TYR A 145 -14.96 -4.02 -18.54
C TYR A 145 -15.27 -2.81 -17.66
N MET A 146 -14.25 -2.20 -17.05
CA MET A 146 -14.41 -0.99 -16.25
C MET A 146 -14.88 0.20 -17.09
N ASP A 147 -14.32 0.39 -18.29
CA ASP A 147 -14.71 1.47 -19.20
C ASP A 147 -16.16 1.31 -19.69
N ALA A 148 -16.57 0.09 -20.06
CA ALA A 148 -17.95 -0.20 -20.44
C ALA A 148 -18.92 0.05 -19.30
N ARG A 149 -18.57 -0.38 -18.07
CA ARG A 149 -19.36 -0.12 -16.87
C ARG A 149 -19.48 1.39 -16.60
N ASN A 150 -18.36 2.12 -16.69
CA ASN A 150 -18.33 3.56 -16.47
C ASN A 150 -19.14 4.30 -17.54
N ALA A 151 -19.06 3.88 -18.81
CA ALA A 151 -19.86 4.43 -19.90
C ALA A 151 -21.36 4.25 -19.63
N ILE A 152 -21.79 3.05 -19.22
CA ILE A 152 -23.18 2.80 -18.84
C ILE A 152 -23.58 3.68 -17.64
N THR A 153 -22.78 3.68 -16.58
CA THR A 153 -23.06 4.44 -15.35
C THR A 153 -23.17 5.95 -15.61
N ASN A 154 -22.28 6.50 -16.45
CA ASN A 154 -22.30 7.92 -16.82
C ASN A 154 -23.39 8.25 -17.84
N SER A 155 -23.81 7.29 -18.67
CA SER A 155 -24.93 7.46 -19.61
C SER A 155 -26.31 7.35 -18.95
N VAL A 156 -26.37 6.76 -17.76
CA VAL A 156 -27.56 6.79 -16.91
C VAL A 156 -27.51 8.09 -16.10
N GLU A 157 -27.91 9.20 -16.73
CA GLU A 157 -28.46 10.31 -15.96
C GLU A 157 -29.65 9.75 -15.18
N THR A 158 -29.50 9.66 -13.86
CA THR A 158 -30.62 9.29 -13.00
C THR A 158 -31.59 10.47 -13.01
N GLU A 159 -32.56 10.46 -13.94
CA GLU A 159 -33.77 11.24 -13.75
C GLU A 159 -34.45 10.69 -12.49
N PHE A 160 -34.23 11.39 -11.38
CA PHE A 160 -34.92 11.13 -10.13
C PHE A 160 -36.40 11.39 -10.36
N ASN A 161 -37.15 10.33 -10.68
CA ASN A 161 -38.59 10.44 -10.89
C ASN A 161 -39.27 10.67 -9.53
N GLU A 162 -39.48 11.95 -9.19
CA GLU A 162 -40.20 12.36 -7.99
C GLU A 162 -41.59 11.70 -7.92
N LYS A 163 -42.24 11.41 -9.05
CA LYS A 163 -43.54 10.72 -9.07
C LYS A 163 -43.46 9.25 -8.62
N TYR A 164 -42.29 8.63 -8.70
CA TYR A 164 -42.01 7.25 -8.26
C TYR A 164 -41.33 7.20 -6.88
N PHE A 165 -40.49 8.20 -6.56
CA PHE A 165 -39.73 8.29 -5.30
C PHE A 165 -40.32 9.26 -4.26
N GLY A 166 -41.45 9.92 -4.55
CA GLY A 166 -42.25 10.68 -3.58
C GLY A 166 -42.30 12.18 -3.85
N GLY A 167 -43.14 12.60 -4.80
CA GLY A 167 -43.70 13.94 -4.85
C GLY A 167 -44.57 14.09 -3.62
N ALA A 168 -44.25 15.07 -2.77
CA ALA A 168 -44.99 15.36 -1.56
C ALA A 168 -46.50 15.42 -1.83
N ALA A 169 -47.25 14.44 -1.32
CA ALA A 169 -48.68 14.53 -1.19
C ALA A 169 -49.00 14.54 0.31
N GLU A 170 -49.21 15.74 0.82
CA GLU A 170 -50.07 15.99 1.96
C GLU A 170 -51.42 15.26 1.75
N GLN A 171 -51.56 14.07 2.29
CA GLN A 171 -52.86 13.48 2.59
C GLN A 171 -52.78 12.92 4.00
N GLY A 172 -53.43 13.66 4.91
CA GLY A 172 -53.44 13.40 6.34
C GLY A 172 -53.90 11.98 6.67
N MET A 173 -53.00 11.22 7.28
CA MET A 173 -53.39 10.15 8.19
C MET A 173 -53.31 10.70 9.61
N HIS A 174 -54.50 10.99 10.15
CA HIS A 174 -54.77 11.32 11.54
C HIS A 174 -53.95 10.45 12.50
N MET A 175 -53.06 11.07 13.29
CA MET A 175 -52.72 10.55 14.62
C MET A 175 -53.76 11.10 15.60
N PRO A 176 -54.59 10.26 16.26
CA PRO A 176 -55.55 10.75 17.23
C PRO A 176 -54.82 11.13 18.52
N GLY A 177 -55.06 12.35 18.97
CA GLY A 177 -54.54 12.87 20.23
C GLY A 177 -53.38 13.83 20.01
N MET A 178 -53.67 15.12 20.08
CA MET A 178 -52.97 16.13 20.90
C MET A 178 -53.46 17.51 20.44
N THR A 179 -54.39 18.09 21.21
CA THR A 179 -54.79 19.50 21.15
C THR A 179 -53.95 20.29 22.20
N PRO A 180 -53.97 21.64 22.25
CA PRO A 180 -52.81 22.44 21.87
C PRO A 180 -52.28 23.30 23.03
N GLY A 181 -51.01 23.68 23.00
CA GLY A 181 -50.47 24.57 24.03
C GLY A 181 -49.15 25.24 23.70
N GLY A 182 -49.23 26.49 23.24
CA GLY A 182 -48.30 27.55 23.65
C GLY A 182 -46.90 27.55 23.03
N ALA A 183 -46.73 28.41 22.03
CA ALA A 183 -45.44 28.84 21.49
C ALA A 183 -44.46 29.36 22.57
N LYS A 184 -43.16 29.12 22.35
CA LYS A 184 -42.05 30.11 22.46
C LYS A 184 -40.73 29.47 21.99
N SER A 185 -40.09 30.08 20.99
CA SER A 185 -38.71 29.79 20.57
C SER A 185 -37.71 30.12 21.71
N PRO A 186 -36.47 29.59 21.71
CA PRO A 186 -35.41 30.32 21.01
C PRO A 186 -34.25 29.47 20.42
N ARG A 187 -33.38 30.23 19.77
CA ARG A 187 -32.16 29.96 19.01
C ARG A 187 -31.01 29.34 19.83
N SER A 188 -30.15 28.61 19.10
CA SER A 188 -28.71 28.36 19.34
C SER A 188 -28.29 27.32 20.38
N GLY A 189 -27.64 26.25 19.91
CA GLY A 189 -26.73 25.45 20.71
C GLY A 189 -26.42 24.10 20.08
N SER A 190 -25.16 23.94 19.62
CA SER A 190 -24.37 22.71 19.65
C SER A 190 -25.06 21.39 19.27
N PHE A 191 -24.73 20.86 18.09
CA PHE A 191 -24.83 19.42 17.85
C PHE A 191 -23.60 18.72 18.43
N PRO A 192 -23.76 17.84 19.44
CA PRO A 192 -22.73 16.88 19.83
C PRO A 192 -22.59 15.78 18.77
N SER A 193 -21.35 15.34 18.57
CA SER A 193 -20.95 14.25 17.68
C SER A 193 -21.73 12.95 17.93
N ALA A 194 -22.17 12.37 16.83
CA ALA A 194 -22.83 11.07 16.73
C ALA A 194 -21.97 9.90 17.26
N PRO A 195 -22.59 8.76 17.65
CA PRO A 195 -21.97 7.71 18.44
C PRO A 195 -21.10 6.74 17.62
N ALA A 196 -20.22 6.04 18.34
CA ALA A 196 -19.23 5.09 17.85
C ALA A 196 -19.80 3.95 16.99
N LYS A 197 -19.07 3.59 15.94
CA LYS A 197 -19.31 2.37 15.12
C LYS A 197 -18.99 1.10 15.94
N PRO A 198 -19.72 -0.01 15.72
CA PRO A 198 -19.53 -1.25 16.47
C PRO A 198 -18.24 -2.00 16.08
N LYS A 199 -17.65 -2.68 17.07
CA LYS A 199 -16.41 -3.48 16.99
C LYS A 199 -16.64 -4.79 16.19
N PRO A 200 -15.69 -5.24 15.35
CA PRO A 200 -15.81 -6.53 14.66
C PRO A 200 -15.62 -7.73 15.61
N PRO A 201 -16.19 -8.91 15.28
CA PRO A 201 -16.13 -10.10 16.14
C PRO A 201 -14.73 -10.75 16.15
N ALA A 202 -14.43 -11.44 17.26
CA ALA A 202 -13.16 -12.11 17.52
C ALA A 202 -12.95 -13.37 16.65
N PRO A 203 -11.69 -13.75 16.34
CA PRO A 203 -11.39 -14.99 15.61
C PRO A 203 -11.62 -16.25 16.46
N ALA A 204 -12.05 -17.33 15.79
CA ALA A 204 -12.34 -18.63 16.39
C ALA A 204 -11.08 -19.35 16.91
N PRO A 205 -11.19 -20.22 17.92
CA PRO A 205 -10.07 -21.01 18.45
C PRO A 205 -9.62 -22.11 17.47
N PRO A 206 -8.34 -22.53 17.51
CA PRO A 206 -7.83 -23.61 16.68
C PRO A 206 -8.39 -24.97 17.09
N THR A 207 -8.69 -25.81 16.10
CA THR A 207 -9.12 -27.21 16.27
C THR A 207 -7.98 -28.10 16.78
N PRO A 208 -8.24 -29.08 17.66
CA PRO A 208 -7.22 -30.02 18.13
C PRO A 208 -6.77 -30.99 17.01
N ASN A 209 -5.45 -31.22 16.93
CA ASN A 209 -4.81 -32.21 16.07
C ASN A 209 -5.26 -33.63 16.43
N THR A 210 -5.81 -34.37 15.46
CA THR A 210 -5.96 -35.83 15.52
C THR A 210 -4.67 -36.48 15.03
N PRO A 211 -4.07 -37.45 15.75
CA PRO A 211 -2.87 -38.13 15.30
C PRO A 211 -3.15 -39.06 14.11
N ALA A 212 -2.20 -39.10 13.16
CA ALA A 212 -2.23 -39.95 11.98
C ALA A 212 -2.05 -41.44 12.34
N SER A 213 -2.87 -42.30 11.74
CA SER A 213 -2.71 -43.76 11.79
C SER A 213 -1.45 -44.22 11.02
N PRO A 214 -0.73 -45.26 11.48
CA PRO A 214 0.44 -45.78 10.79
C PRO A 214 0.07 -46.56 9.51
N PRO A 215 0.99 -46.67 8.51
CA PRO A 215 0.75 -47.39 7.27
C PRO A 215 0.74 -48.92 7.47
N PRO A 216 0.00 -49.68 6.63
CA PRO A 216 0.02 -51.15 6.67
C PRO A 216 1.33 -51.70 6.13
N GLN A 217 1.86 -52.71 6.83
CA GLN A 217 2.98 -53.53 6.35
C GLN A 217 2.46 -54.55 5.32
N HIS A 218 3.08 -54.59 4.14
CA HIS A 218 3.12 -55.73 3.25
C HIS A 218 4.48 -55.75 2.52
#